data_AF-A0A1E7FM52-F1
#
_entry.id   AF-A0A1E7FM52-F1
#
_cell.length_a   1.000
_cell.length_b   1.000
_cell.length_c   1.000
_cell.angle_alpha   90.00
_cell.angle_beta   90.00
_cell.angle_gamma   90.00
#
_symmetry.space_group_name_H-M   'P 1'
#
loop_
_entity.id
_entity.type
_entity.pdbx_description
1 polymer ?
#
loop_
_entity_poly.entity_id
_entity_poly.type
_entity_poly.pdbx_seq_one_letter_code
_entity_poly.pdbx_strand_id
1 'polypeptide(L)'
;SPTDDWLKYAIFNEDKPYTRNLISTDHETYTLLLLCWNPEQESPIHDHPSDGCWLQVLEGSIKEVRYDKELKTIAELEYNHGELSYITDNIGYHKISSNNKKRAVTLHLYAPPFDTCHCW
;
A
#
# COMPACT_ATOMS: atom_id res chain seq x y z
N SER A 1 4.00 15.15 -17.64
CA SER A 1 2.67 15.72 -17.99
C SER A 1 2.05 16.24 -16.69
N PRO A 2 0.73 16.50 -16.53
CA PRO A 2 0.13 16.68 -15.19
C PRO A 2 0.25 15.45 -14.26
N THR A 3 1.20 14.55 -14.55
CA THR A 3 1.24 13.13 -14.18
C THR A 3 2.22 12.81 -13.07
N ASP A 4 3.05 13.77 -12.66
CA ASP A 4 4.20 13.53 -11.78
C ASP A 4 4.22 14.45 -10.54
N ASP A 5 3.09 15.11 -10.22
CA ASP A 5 2.96 16.01 -9.06
C ASP A 5 3.23 15.30 -7.72
N TRP A 6 3.16 13.97 -7.73
CA TRP A 6 3.47 13.11 -6.58
C TRP A 6 4.97 12.95 -6.33
N LEU A 7 5.86 13.26 -7.29
CA LEU A 7 7.31 13.07 -7.16
C LEU A 7 7.90 13.79 -5.95
N LYS A 8 7.37 14.97 -5.58
CA LYS A 8 7.83 15.72 -4.41
C LYS A 8 7.59 15.00 -3.07
N TYR A 9 6.71 14.00 -3.05
CA TYR A 9 6.45 13.15 -1.90
C TYR A 9 7.17 11.79 -1.99
N ALA A 10 7.79 11.47 -3.13
CA ALA A 10 8.44 10.19 -3.39
C ALA A 10 9.81 10.09 -2.72
N ILE A 11 9.83 10.02 -1.39
CA ILE A 11 11.04 9.97 -0.59
C ILE A 11 11.39 8.51 -0.33
N PHE A 12 12.39 7.99 -1.03
CA PHE A 12 12.94 6.65 -0.77
C PHE A 12 13.94 6.67 0.39
N ASN A 13 14.09 5.54 1.07
CA ASN A 13 15.15 5.29 2.02
C ASN A 13 15.64 3.84 1.83
N GLU A 14 16.91 3.65 1.48
CA GLU A 14 17.47 2.34 1.14
C GLU A 14 17.64 1.41 2.35
N ASP A 15 17.70 1.96 3.56
CA ASP A 15 17.79 1.19 4.80
C ASP A 15 16.43 0.65 5.28
N LYS A 16 15.35 0.97 4.56
CA LYS A 16 13.98 0.53 4.89
C LYS A 16 13.39 -0.33 3.77
N PRO A 17 12.51 -1.30 4.08
CA PRO A 17 11.78 -2.06 3.06
C PRO A 17 10.98 -1.14 2.13
N TYR A 18 10.29 -0.17 2.73
CA TYR A 18 9.56 0.89 2.06
C TYR A 18 9.43 2.10 2.99
N THR A 19 9.05 3.25 2.43
CA THR A 19 8.68 4.45 3.19
C THR A 19 7.20 4.77 3.03
N ARG A 20 6.64 5.49 4.00
CA ARG A 20 5.27 6.00 3.99
C ARG A 20 5.34 7.52 4.07
N ASN A 21 4.94 8.22 3.02
CA ASN A 21 5.10 9.66 2.88
C ASN A 21 3.73 10.32 2.88
N LEU A 22 3.41 11.09 3.91
CA LEU A 22 2.11 11.77 4.04
C LEU A 22 1.95 12.82 2.95
N ILE A 23 0.86 12.71 2.18
CA ILE A 23 0.47 13.73 1.20
C ILE A 23 -0.55 14.68 1.83
N SER A 24 -1.63 14.13 2.39
CA SER A 24 -2.74 14.90 2.96
C SER A 24 -3.54 14.03 3.93
N THR A 25 -4.15 14.66 4.92
CA THR A 25 -5.12 14.06 5.83
C THR A 25 -5.94 15.18 6.47
N ASP A 26 -7.20 14.90 6.80
CA ASP A 26 -8.02 15.77 7.63
C ASP A 26 -8.06 15.30 9.09
N HIS A 27 -7.34 14.23 9.42
CA HIS A 27 -7.29 13.58 10.73
C HIS A 27 -8.64 13.04 11.23
N GLU A 28 -9.68 13.02 10.40
CA GLU A 28 -11.02 12.58 10.77
C GLU A 28 -11.59 11.54 9.80
N THR A 29 -11.50 11.79 8.49
CA THR A 29 -12.16 10.99 7.46
C THR A 29 -11.21 10.28 6.50
N TYR A 30 -9.99 10.80 6.30
CA TYR A 30 -9.03 10.11 5.45
C TYR A 30 -7.56 10.42 5.72
N THR A 31 -6.70 9.48 5.31
CA THR A 31 -5.26 9.69 5.17
C THR A 31 -4.80 9.25 3.79
N LEU A 32 -4.16 10.17 3.07
CA LEU A 32 -3.54 9.93 1.77
C LEU A 32 -2.02 9.83 1.92
N LEU A 33 -1.47 8.66 1.61
CA LEU A 33 -0.06 8.33 1.74
C LEU A 33 0.52 7.90 0.39
N LEU A 34 1.77 8.28 0.14
CA LEU A 34 2.58 7.72 -0.92
C LEU A 34 3.57 6.72 -0.33
N LEU A 35 3.48 5.46 -0.75
CA LEU A 35 4.41 4.42 -0.35
C LEU A 35 5.45 4.18 -1.44
N CYS A 36 6.72 4.21 -1.07
CA CYS A 36 7.85 3.98 -1.97
C CYS A 36 8.56 2.70 -1.58
N TRP A 37 8.51 1.70 -2.45
CA TRP A 37 8.96 0.33 -2.20
C TRP A 37 10.34 0.11 -2.81
N ASN A 38 11.28 -0.36 -2.01
CA ASN A 38 12.55 -0.83 -2.54
C ASN A 38 12.37 -2.18 -3.24
N PRO A 39 13.27 -2.55 -4.18
CA PRO A 39 13.17 -3.80 -4.92
C PRO A 39 13.16 -5.03 -4.01
N GLU A 40 12.28 -5.99 -4.32
CA GLU A 40 12.16 -7.27 -3.61
C GLU A 40 11.80 -7.14 -2.11
N GLN A 41 11.34 -5.97 -1.68
CA GLN A 41 10.89 -5.70 -0.31
C GLN A 41 9.38 -5.86 -0.17
N GLU A 42 8.95 -6.20 1.04
CA GLU A 42 7.54 -6.47 1.36
C GLU A 42 7.11 -5.83 2.68
N SER A 43 5.82 -5.62 2.84
CA SER A 43 5.20 -5.31 4.12
C SER A 43 5.08 -6.57 4.99
N PRO A 44 4.87 -6.41 6.30
CA PRO A 44 4.23 -7.46 7.10
C PRO A 44 2.82 -7.77 6.58
N ILE A 45 2.25 -8.88 7.05
CA ILE A 45 0.79 -9.08 6.91
C ILE A 45 0.13 -8.07 7.85
N HIS A 46 -0.90 -7.36 7.40
CA HIS A 46 -1.55 -6.34 8.23
C HIS A 46 -3.04 -6.17 7.94
N ASP A 47 -3.74 -5.60 8.94
CA ASP A 47 -5.15 -5.23 8.91
C ASP A 47 -5.38 -3.78 8.46
N HIS A 48 -6.65 -3.40 8.32
CA HIS A 48 -7.10 -2.13 7.76
C HIS A 48 -8.23 -1.47 8.58
N PRO A 49 -8.43 -0.14 8.41
CA PRO A 49 -9.58 0.56 8.97
C PRO A 49 -10.93 0.03 8.46
N SER A 50 -12.00 0.44 9.13
CA SER A 50 -13.37 -0.06 8.86
C SER A 50 -13.84 0.15 7.42
N ASP A 51 -13.50 1.29 6.81
CA ASP A 51 -13.95 1.62 5.45
C ASP A 51 -12.87 1.30 4.40
N GLY A 52 -11.72 0.76 4.86
CA GLY A 52 -10.73 0.09 4.05
C GLY A 52 -9.59 0.96 3.56
N CYS A 53 -8.90 0.41 2.57
CA CYS A 53 -7.78 1.04 1.88
C CYS A 53 -7.93 0.87 0.39
N TRP A 54 -7.81 1.98 -0.34
CA TRP A 54 -7.58 1.98 -1.78
C TRP A 54 -6.10 2.16 -2.06
N LEU A 55 -5.59 1.33 -2.96
CA LEU A 55 -4.21 1.38 -3.43
C LEU A 55 -4.22 1.59 -4.95
N GLN A 56 -3.48 2.57 -5.46
CA GLN A 56 -3.19 2.70 -6.89
C GLN A 56 -1.69 2.61 -7.16
N VAL A 57 -1.29 1.86 -8.19
CA VAL A 57 0.12 1.80 -8.61
C VAL A 57 0.47 3.01 -9.48
N LEU A 58 1.37 3.87 -9.00
CA LEU A 58 1.84 5.04 -9.74
C LEU A 58 3.15 4.76 -10.48
N GLU A 59 3.98 3.83 -10.01
CA GLU A 59 5.20 3.41 -10.70
C GLU A 59 5.49 1.93 -10.43
N GLY A 60 6.00 1.22 -11.43
CA GLY A 60 6.38 -0.18 -11.31
C GLY A 60 5.17 -1.12 -11.27
N SER A 61 5.32 -2.22 -10.52
CA SER A 61 4.25 -3.16 -10.23
C SER A 61 4.43 -3.77 -8.85
N ILE A 62 3.34 -4.24 -8.27
CA ILE A 62 3.30 -4.87 -6.95
C ILE A 62 2.65 -6.25 -7.02
N LYS A 63 2.95 -7.08 -6.02
CA LYS A 63 2.20 -8.28 -5.70
C LYS A 63 1.42 -8.05 -4.40
N GLU A 64 0.15 -8.43 -4.40
CA GLU A 64 -0.70 -8.48 -3.21
C GLU A 64 -1.01 -9.94 -2.88
N VAL A 65 -0.71 -10.37 -1.65
CA VAL A 65 -1.16 -11.66 -1.12
C VAL A 65 -2.19 -11.39 -0.05
N ARG A 66 -3.39 -11.98 -0.19
CA ARG A 66 -4.49 -11.82 0.75
C ARG A 66 -4.64 -13.05 1.64
N TYR A 67 -5.01 -12.82 2.89
CA TYR A 67 -5.14 -13.83 3.92
C TYR A 67 -6.50 -13.77 4.60
N ASP A 68 -7.02 -14.91 5.04
CA ASP A 68 -8.17 -14.97 5.94
C ASP A 68 -7.78 -14.68 7.40
N LYS A 69 -8.76 -14.76 8.31
CA LYS A 69 -8.56 -14.50 9.75
C LYS A 69 -7.66 -15.54 10.44
N GLU A 70 -7.42 -16.68 9.81
CA GLU A 70 -6.50 -17.73 10.28
C GLU A 70 -5.12 -17.62 9.62
N LEU A 71 -4.85 -16.51 8.91
CA LEU A 71 -3.61 -16.24 8.15
C LEU A 71 -3.34 -17.25 7.03
N LYS A 72 -4.39 -17.88 6.47
CA LYS A 72 -4.27 -18.74 5.29
C LYS A 72 -4.43 -17.91 4.03
N THR A 73 -3.57 -18.15 3.04
CA THR A 73 -3.64 -17.47 1.75
C THR A 73 -4.96 -17.76 1.05
N ILE A 74 -5.67 -16.71 0.65
CA ILE A 74 -6.93 -16.79 -0.10
C ILE A 74 -6.82 -16.24 -1.52
N ALA A 75 -5.85 -15.37 -1.79
CA ALA A 75 -5.59 -14.85 -3.12
C ALA A 75 -4.14 -14.38 -3.28
N GLU A 76 -3.62 -14.48 -4.50
CA GLU A 76 -2.40 -13.83 -4.95
C GLU A 76 -2.72 -13.03 -6.22
N LEU A 77 -2.43 -11.74 -6.18
CA LEU A 77 -2.82 -10.77 -7.20
C LEU A 77 -1.61 -9.93 -7.60
N GLU A 78 -1.56 -9.49 -8.85
CA GLU A 78 -0.53 -8.58 -9.35
C GLU A 78 -1.19 -7.32 -9.90
N TYR A 79 -0.60 -6.17 -9.60
CA TYR A 79 -1.07 -4.87 -10.07
C TYR A 79 0.07 -4.09 -10.72
N ASN A 80 -0.20 -3.58 -11.91
CA ASN A 80 0.70 -2.78 -12.73
C ASN A 80 0.32 -1.30 -12.67
N HIS A 81 1.18 -0.45 -13.23
CA HIS A 81 0.96 0.99 -13.33
C HIS A 81 -0.48 1.34 -13.79
N GLY A 82 -1.14 2.17 -12.98
CA GLY A 82 -2.51 2.64 -13.19
C GLY A 82 -3.59 1.77 -12.54
N GLU A 83 -3.31 0.51 -12.21
CA GLU A 83 -4.28 -0.42 -11.62
C GLU A 83 -4.56 -0.11 -10.14
N LEU A 84 -5.77 -0.46 -9.70
CA LEU A 84 -6.32 -0.18 -8.38
C LEU A 84 -6.63 -1.47 -7.62
N SER A 85 -6.30 -1.49 -6.33
CA SER A 85 -6.76 -2.50 -5.37
C SER A 85 -7.60 -1.84 -4.27
N TYR A 86 -8.49 -2.62 -3.68
CA TYR A 86 -9.28 -2.25 -2.51
C TYR A 86 -9.35 -3.41 -1.54
N ILE A 87 -9.23 -3.12 -0.24
CA ILE A 87 -9.35 -4.10 0.83
C ILE A 87 -9.95 -3.49 2.11
N THR A 88 -10.66 -4.31 2.88
CA THR A 88 -11.12 -4.08 4.26
C THR A 88 -10.93 -5.38 5.03
N ASP A 89 -10.99 -5.34 6.36
CA ASP A 89 -10.91 -6.55 7.21
C ASP A 89 -12.08 -7.54 7.00
N ASN A 90 -13.16 -7.10 6.35
CA ASN A 90 -14.25 -7.99 5.92
C ASN A 90 -13.87 -8.83 4.70
N ILE A 91 -12.90 -8.38 3.90
CA ILE A 91 -12.34 -9.10 2.75
C ILE A 91 -11.17 -9.99 3.22
N GLY A 92 -10.29 -9.45 4.05
CA GLY A 92 -9.14 -10.16 4.59
C GLY A 92 -7.99 -9.23 4.95
N TYR A 93 -6.88 -9.81 5.35
CA TYR A 93 -5.61 -9.11 5.57
C TYR A 93 -4.75 -9.20 4.31
N HIS A 94 -3.72 -8.37 4.19
CA HIS A 94 -2.81 -8.52 3.07
C HIS A 94 -1.35 -8.27 3.39
N LYS A 95 -0.50 -8.71 2.47
CA LYS A 95 0.90 -8.36 2.34
C LYS A 95 1.15 -7.81 0.95
N ILE A 96 1.85 -6.69 0.86
CA ILE A 96 2.21 -6.04 -0.40
C ILE A 96 3.72 -6.12 -0.58
N SER A 97 4.17 -6.43 -1.79
CA SER A 97 5.59 -6.39 -2.15
C SER A 97 5.82 -5.72 -3.50
N SER A 98 7.01 -5.15 -3.70
CA SER A 98 7.44 -4.73 -5.03
C SER A 98 7.69 -5.97 -5.91
N ASN A 99 7.26 -5.92 -7.17
CA ASN A 99 7.41 -7.02 -8.10
C ASN A 99 8.59 -6.78 -9.07
N ASN A 100 9.02 -7.84 -9.77
CA ASN A 100 10.00 -7.78 -10.87
C ASN A 100 11.37 -7.18 -10.52
N LYS A 101 11.79 -7.25 -9.25
CA LYS A 101 13.09 -6.73 -8.76
C LYS A 101 13.31 -5.25 -9.08
N LYS A 102 12.22 -4.47 -9.14
CA LYS A 102 12.25 -3.03 -9.40
C LYS A 102 11.60 -2.29 -8.24
N ARG A 103 11.93 -1.00 -8.12
CA ARG A 103 11.19 -0.10 -7.23
C ARG A 103 9.74 0.01 -7.70
N ALA A 104 8.85 0.29 -6.76
CA ALA A 104 7.47 0.60 -7.04
C ALA A 104 7.02 1.80 -6.20
N VAL A 105 6.00 2.51 -6.68
CA VAL A 105 5.36 3.60 -5.95
C VAL A 105 3.86 3.37 -5.97
N THR A 106 3.24 3.40 -4.79
CA THR A 106 1.79 3.22 -4.65
C THR A 106 1.17 4.36 -3.85
N LEU A 107 0.00 4.81 -4.28
CA LEU A 107 -0.82 5.80 -3.59
C LEU A 107 -1.86 5.07 -2.76
N HIS A 108 -1.95 5.39 -1.47
CA HIS A 108 -2.85 4.75 -0.52
C HIS A 108 -3.81 5.77 0.05
N LEU A 109 -5.10 5.50 -0.03
CA LEU A 109 -6.15 6.24 0.66
C LEU A 109 -6.74 5.33 1.73
N TYR A 110 -6.53 5.69 2.99
CA TYR A 110 -7.17 5.03 4.14
C TYR A 110 -8.36 5.84 4.58
N ALA A 111 -9.49 5.18 4.83
CA ALA A 111 -10.68 5.79 5.40
C ALA A 111 -11.29 4.86 6.48
N PRO A 112 -11.58 5.34 7.69
CA PRO A 112 -11.05 6.57 8.29
C PRO A 112 -9.49 6.56 8.38
N PRO A 113 -8.85 7.66 8.81
CA PRO A 113 -7.42 7.68 9.11
C PRO A 113 -7.07 6.58 10.11
N PHE A 114 -5.82 6.11 10.05
CA PHE A 114 -5.33 5.11 10.99
C PHE A 114 -3.93 5.48 11.47
N ASP A 115 -3.75 5.47 12.80
CA ASP A 115 -2.45 5.69 13.43
C ASP A 115 -1.75 4.37 13.79
N THR A 116 -2.51 3.30 14.05
CA THR A 116 -2.01 1.96 14.40
C THR A 116 -2.72 0.85 13.63
N CYS A 117 -1.96 -0.09 13.09
CA CYS A 117 -2.45 -1.34 12.51
C CYS A 117 -1.79 -2.51 13.24
N HIS A 118 -2.44 -3.66 13.25
CA HIS A 118 -1.84 -4.88 13.72
C HIS A 118 -1.04 -5.52 12.59
N CYS A 119 0.19 -5.91 12.89
CA CYS A 119 1.09 -6.59 11.96
C CYS A 119 1.38 -8.01 12.44
N TRP A 120 1.41 -8.96 11.52
CA TRP A 120 1.85 -10.33 11.72
C TRP A 120 3.12 -10.63 10.91
#